data_AF-A0A9P6XE15-F1
#
_entry.id   AF-A0A9P6XE15-F1
#
_cell.length_a   1.000
_cell.length_b   1.000
_cell.length_c   1.000
_cell.angle_alpha   90.00
_cell.angle_beta   90.00
_cell.angle_gamma   90.00
#
_symmetry.space_group_name_H-M   'P 1'
#
loop_
_entity.id
_entity.type
_entity.pdbx_description
1 polymer ?
#
loop_
_entity_poly.entity_id
_entity_poly.type
_entity_poly.pdbx_seq_one_letter_code
_entity_poly.pdbx_strand_id
1 'polypeptide(L)'
;MANTPHGGVLKDLYLRDAHKQEALLAEAQSLPSIVLTDRQLCDLELLLNGGFSPLEGFLNEKDYNGVVENMRLTNGLLWPIPITLDVSKEEVQENKIEASKRIVLLDPRDYEPLAILTVEDIYTPNKSKEAELVYGADDIAHPAVNYLHNIAKEFNVGGTLEAIQPPSHYDYVANRYTPTELRAHFKKLQWTRVVAFQTRNPMHRAHRELTVRAARQRKAHLLIHPVVGLTKPGDIDHYTRVRVYKALMPKYPNGMAELSLLPLAMRMGGPREAVWHALIRKNHGVTHFIVGRDHAGPGKNSQGVDFYGPYDAQALVEKYKDEIGIEIVPFQMVTYSADTDEYIPADEVPEGVKTLNISGTELRHRLKTGLPIPEWFSYPEVVQVLRQSHPPRSQQGFTIFLTGLHASGKNAIARALQVSLNQESTRSVSLLSSENTRTELSSELGFSKRDRDINIARQAFVAGELTRAGAAVIVAPIAPYAAAREAARKTISQFGGFYLVHVSTPLEECIKRDRDGIYERAKKGEIKEFTGLDAPYEVPTNADLTVDITKQSVSQAVHEIILLLEKDGYVGSA
;
A
#
# COMPACT_ATOMS: atom_id res chain seq x y z
N MET A 1 32.25 -15.62 7.29
CA MET A 1 30.93 -14.96 7.51
C MET A 1 31.14 -13.47 7.36
N ALA A 2 30.19 -12.75 6.76
CA ALA A 2 30.35 -11.31 6.50
C ALA A 2 30.07 -10.46 7.76
N ASN A 3 29.02 -10.76 8.55
CA ASN A 3 28.76 -10.08 9.83
C ASN A 3 28.09 -11.03 10.86
N THR A 4 28.30 -10.82 12.15
CA THR A 4 27.66 -11.59 13.24
C THR A 4 26.21 -11.12 13.43
N PRO A 5 25.24 -11.99 13.73
CA PRO A 5 23.87 -11.58 14.09
C PRO A 5 23.83 -10.60 15.27
N HIS A 6 22.80 -9.76 15.33
CA HIS A 6 22.58 -8.91 16.50
C HIS A 6 22.20 -9.79 17.71
N GLY A 7 22.81 -9.51 18.87
CA GLY A 7 22.77 -10.40 20.04
C GLY A 7 23.69 -11.63 19.95
N GLY A 8 24.51 -11.77 18.89
CA GLY A 8 25.54 -12.81 18.76
C GLY A 8 25.04 -14.15 18.19
N VAL A 9 23.74 -14.43 18.29
CA VAL A 9 23.11 -15.68 17.84
C VAL A 9 21.99 -15.36 16.85
N LEU A 10 21.96 -16.06 15.72
CA LEU A 10 20.85 -15.97 14.77
C LEU A 10 19.68 -16.80 15.33
N LYS A 11 18.54 -16.16 15.56
CA LYS A 11 17.30 -16.79 16.03
C LYS A 11 16.50 -17.39 14.87
N ASP A 12 17.12 -18.30 14.12
CA ASP A 12 16.43 -19.07 13.09
C ASP A 12 15.61 -20.18 13.77
N LEU A 13 14.33 -19.89 14.03
CA LEU A 13 13.44 -20.78 14.77
C LEU A 13 13.00 -21.97 13.92
N TYR A 14 12.96 -21.84 12.59
CA TYR A 14 12.72 -22.99 11.71
C TYR A 14 13.81 -24.04 11.89
N LEU A 15 15.08 -23.63 11.92
CA LEU A 15 16.19 -24.56 12.19
C LEU A 15 16.19 -25.09 13.63
N ARG A 16 15.86 -24.24 14.61
CA ARG A 16 15.75 -24.64 16.02
C ARG A 16 14.71 -25.73 16.22
N ASP A 17 13.54 -25.57 15.60
CA ASP A 17 12.35 -26.37 15.87
C ASP A 17 12.07 -27.46 14.83
N ALA A 18 12.89 -27.57 13.77
CA ALA A 18 12.75 -28.56 12.71
C ALA A 18 12.54 -30.00 13.23
N HIS A 19 13.23 -30.37 14.33
CA HIS A 19 13.12 -31.69 14.94
C HIS A 19 11.79 -31.96 15.68
N LYS A 20 10.99 -30.91 15.97
CA LYS A 20 9.69 -30.98 16.63
C LYS A 20 8.52 -30.64 15.71
N GLN A 21 8.77 -30.33 14.43
CA GLN A 21 7.76 -29.83 13.50
C GLN A 21 6.47 -30.67 13.50
N GLU A 22 6.58 -31.98 13.32
CA GLU A 22 5.42 -32.88 13.27
C GLU A 22 4.63 -32.87 14.59
N ALA A 23 5.33 -32.79 15.72
CA ALA A 23 4.70 -32.72 17.04
C ALA A 23 3.97 -31.39 17.25
N LEU A 24 4.58 -30.27 16.84
CA LEU A 24 3.96 -28.94 16.91
C LEU A 24 2.75 -28.85 15.99
N LEU A 25 2.83 -29.43 14.79
CA LEU A 25 1.71 -29.48 13.85
C LEU A 25 0.54 -30.31 14.40
N ALA A 26 0.82 -31.45 15.04
CA ALA A 26 -0.20 -32.25 15.71
C ALA A 26 -0.82 -31.51 16.91
N GLU A 27 -0.01 -30.83 17.71
CA GLU A 27 -0.47 -30.02 18.84
C GLU A 27 -1.38 -28.88 18.39
N ALA A 28 -1.02 -28.19 17.30
CA ALA A 28 -1.76 -27.06 16.74
C ALA A 28 -3.21 -27.39 16.39
N GLN A 29 -3.54 -28.65 16.08
CA GLN A 29 -4.92 -29.07 15.80
C GLN A 29 -5.85 -28.98 17.02
N SER A 30 -5.29 -28.93 18.22
CA SER A 30 -6.04 -28.95 19.48
C SER A 30 -6.05 -27.62 20.24
N LEU A 31 -5.16 -26.71 19.86
CA LEU A 31 -4.97 -25.42 20.54
C LEU A 31 -5.93 -24.36 19.98
N PRO A 32 -6.30 -23.35 20.80
CA PRO A 32 -6.96 -22.15 20.30
C PRO A 32 -6.03 -21.40 19.33
N SER A 33 -6.62 -20.67 18.38
CA SER A 33 -5.89 -20.09 17.25
C SER A 33 -6.27 -18.65 16.98
N ILE A 34 -5.30 -17.86 16.54
CA ILE A 34 -5.49 -16.48 16.08
C ILE A 34 -5.09 -16.39 14.62
N VAL A 35 -5.97 -15.82 13.81
CA VAL A 35 -5.65 -15.47 12.42
C VAL A 35 -4.93 -14.13 12.43
N LEU A 36 -3.70 -14.12 11.90
CA LEU A 36 -2.86 -12.93 11.90
C LEU A 36 -3.37 -11.86 10.94
N THR A 37 -3.02 -10.61 11.20
CA THR A 37 -3.11 -9.55 10.18
C THR A 37 -1.92 -9.61 9.21
N ASP A 38 -2.03 -8.96 8.05
CA ASP A 38 -0.91 -8.87 7.09
C ASP A 38 0.39 -8.30 7.70
N ARG A 39 0.26 -7.35 8.64
CA ARG A 39 1.41 -6.77 9.35
C ARG A 39 2.03 -7.79 10.30
N GLN A 40 1.20 -8.47 11.10
CA GLN A 40 1.65 -9.49 12.04
C GLN A 40 2.26 -10.70 11.30
N LEU A 41 1.77 -11.05 10.11
CA LEU A 41 2.34 -12.09 9.25
C LEU A 41 3.76 -11.73 8.80
N CYS A 42 3.99 -10.50 8.33
CA CYS A 42 5.32 -10.01 7.97
C CYS A 42 6.28 -10.04 9.18
N ASP A 43 5.78 -9.62 10.35
CA ASP A 43 6.57 -9.62 11.58
C ASP A 43 6.90 -11.05 12.03
N LEU A 44 5.92 -11.95 12.01
CA LEU A 44 6.09 -13.36 12.35
C LEU A 44 7.15 -13.99 11.43
N GLU A 45 7.09 -13.76 10.11
CA GLU A 45 8.07 -14.31 9.18
C GLU A 45 9.52 -13.93 9.55
N LEU A 46 9.74 -12.67 9.96
CA LEU A 46 11.05 -12.17 10.37
C LEU A 46 11.46 -12.56 11.80
N LEU A 47 10.50 -12.82 12.68
CA LEU A 47 10.75 -13.45 13.98
C LEU A 47 11.22 -14.89 13.80
N LEU A 48 10.49 -15.68 13.00
CA LEU A 48 10.76 -17.10 12.82
C LEU A 48 12.04 -17.37 12.02
N ASN A 49 12.35 -16.56 11.01
CA ASN A 49 13.58 -16.74 10.20
C ASN A 49 14.84 -16.10 10.79
N GLY A 50 14.73 -15.44 11.95
CA GLY A 50 15.85 -14.76 12.62
C GLY A 50 16.21 -13.38 12.06
N GLY A 51 15.41 -12.84 11.14
CA GLY A 51 15.56 -11.47 10.64
C GLY A 51 15.48 -10.42 11.75
N PHE A 52 14.74 -10.73 12.83
CA PHE A 52 14.61 -9.91 14.03
C PHE A 52 15.46 -10.36 15.22
N SER A 53 16.49 -11.19 15.03
CA SER A 53 17.44 -11.53 16.11
C SER A 53 17.88 -10.25 16.86
N PRO A 54 17.85 -10.24 18.21
CA PRO A 54 17.75 -11.38 19.12
C PRO A 54 16.32 -11.83 19.46
N LEU A 55 15.27 -11.22 18.88
CA LEU A 55 13.90 -11.58 19.20
C LEU A 55 13.59 -13.03 18.79
N GLU A 56 12.81 -13.70 19.63
CA GLU A 56 12.31 -15.07 19.41
C GLU A 56 10.80 -15.17 19.70
N GLY A 57 10.11 -14.03 19.67
CA GLY A 57 8.74 -13.87 20.11
C GLY A 57 8.22 -12.46 19.87
N PHE A 58 6.91 -12.28 20.06
CA PHE A 58 6.32 -10.95 20.16
C PHE A 58 6.62 -10.35 21.54
N LEU A 59 6.85 -9.04 21.59
CA LEU A 59 7.33 -8.37 22.80
C LEU A 59 6.30 -8.47 23.95
N ASN A 60 6.75 -9.00 25.08
CA ASN A 60 6.08 -8.85 26.37
C ASN A 60 6.09 -7.38 26.82
N GLU A 61 5.32 -7.06 27.86
CA GLU A 61 5.12 -5.69 28.33
C GLU A 61 6.43 -5.02 28.72
N LYS A 62 7.36 -5.78 29.33
CA LYS A 62 8.64 -5.24 29.79
C LYS A 62 9.55 -4.86 28.62
N ASP A 63 9.70 -5.75 27.65
CA ASP A 63 10.49 -5.46 26.45
C ASP A 63 9.83 -4.37 25.61
N TYR A 64 8.50 -4.39 25.47
CA TYR A 64 7.74 -3.33 24.80
C TYR A 64 8.00 -1.96 25.43
N ASN A 65 7.86 -1.82 26.76
CA ASN A 65 8.09 -0.55 27.43
C ASN A 65 9.55 -0.09 27.29
N GLY A 66 10.52 -1.01 27.41
CA GLY A 66 11.93 -0.71 27.17
C GLY A 66 12.20 -0.21 25.74
N VAL A 67 11.56 -0.81 24.74
CA VAL A 67 11.70 -0.42 23.33
C VAL A 67 11.05 0.94 23.08
N VAL A 68 9.83 1.16 23.57
CA VAL A 68 9.12 2.42 23.41
C VAL A 68 9.90 3.57 24.05
N GLU A 69 10.32 3.42 25.29
CA GLU A 69 10.96 4.51 26.05
C GLU A 69 12.44 4.68 25.69
N ASN A 70 13.19 3.59 25.52
CA ASN A 70 14.64 3.61 25.54
C ASN A 70 15.30 2.96 24.30
N MET A 71 14.50 2.42 23.37
CA MET A 71 14.98 1.59 22.27
C MET A 71 15.83 0.40 22.75
N ARG A 72 15.46 -0.22 23.88
CA ARG A 72 16.19 -1.35 24.43
C ARG A 72 15.26 -2.46 24.88
N LEU A 73 15.68 -3.69 24.63
CA LEU A 73 15.12 -4.86 25.29
C LEU A 73 15.55 -4.88 26.76
N THR A 74 14.87 -5.67 27.58
CA THR A 74 15.16 -5.87 29.01
C THR A 74 16.56 -6.43 29.27
N ASN A 75 17.13 -7.16 28.30
CA ASN A 75 18.51 -7.64 28.34
C ASN A 75 19.56 -6.58 27.96
N GLY A 76 19.13 -5.33 27.68
CA GLY A 76 19.97 -4.19 27.35
C GLY A 76 20.30 -4.03 25.86
N LEU A 77 19.98 -5.02 25.01
CA LEU A 77 20.25 -4.95 23.58
C LEU A 77 19.39 -3.88 22.89
N LEU A 78 20.00 -3.15 21.97
CA LEU A 78 19.36 -2.11 21.17
C LEU A 78 18.25 -2.70 20.29
N TRP A 79 17.02 -2.22 20.46
CA TRP A 79 15.90 -2.56 19.61
C TRP A 79 14.92 -1.37 19.50
N PRO A 80 14.73 -0.77 18.32
CA PRO A 80 14.09 0.54 18.22
C PRO A 80 12.58 0.54 17.91
N ILE A 81 12.02 -0.56 17.40
CA ILE A 81 10.62 -0.62 16.91
C ILE A 81 9.84 -1.71 17.67
N PRO A 82 8.67 -1.41 18.25
CA PRO A 82 7.86 -2.41 18.94
C PRO A 82 7.29 -3.44 17.94
N ILE A 83 7.46 -4.73 18.25
CA ILE A 83 6.93 -5.86 17.46
C ILE A 83 5.97 -6.65 18.35
N THR A 84 4.67 -6.38 18.20
CA THR A 84 3.64 -6.91 19.10
C THR A 84 2.57 -7.67 18.33
N LEU A 85 1.92 -8.60 19.03
CA LEU A 85 0.73 -9.30 18.55
C LEU A 85 -0.50 -8.65 19.19
N ASP A 86 -1.17 -7.75 18.47
CA ASP A 86 -2.37 -7.09 18.95
C ASP A 86 -3.64 -7.94 18.71
N VAL A 87 -4.49 -8.02 19.73
CA VAL A 87 -5.72 -8.83 19.79
C VAL A 87 -6.88 -8.03 20.39
N SER A 88 -8.10 -8.36 20.01
CA SER A 88 -9.31 -7.72 20.54
C SER A 88 -9.74 -8.38 21.84
N LYS A 89 -10.60 -7.70 22.59
CA LYS A 89 -11.20 -8.25 23.80
C LYS A 89 -11.96 -9.55 23.52
N GLU A 90 -12.67 -9.58 22.39
CA GLU A 90 -13.43 -10.74 21.93
C GLU A 90 -12.50 -11.92 21.65
N GLU A 91 -11.39 -11.69 20.93
CA GLU A 91 -10.40 -12.72 20.64
C GLU A 91 -9.75 -13.29 21.91
N VAL A 92 -9.44 -12.44 22.90
CA VAL A 92 -8.92 -12.89 24.20
C VAL A 92 -9.91 -13.83 24.89
N GLN A 93 -11.20 -13.48 24.89
CA GLN A 93 -12.24 -14.25 25.55
C GLN A 93 -12.55 -15.56 24.81
N GLU A 94 -12.76 -15.50 23.50
CA GLU A 94 -13.13 -16.64 22.66
C GLU A 94 -12.01 -17.69 22.62
N ASN A 95 -10.76 -17.25 22.52
CA ASN A 95 -9.59 -18.12 22.45
C ASN A 95 -8.98 -18.44 23.82
N LYS A 96 -9.55 -17.91 24.91
CA LYS A 96 -9.06 -18.09 26.29
C LYS A 96 -7.56 -17.80 26.42
N ILE A 97 -7.15 -16.67 25.86
CA ILE A 97 -5.75 -16.23 25.88
C ILE A 97 -5.42 -15.82 27.32
N GLU A 98 -4.46 -16.51 27.93
CA GLU A 98 -4.02 -16.28 29.31
C GLU A 98 -2.53 -16.60 29.43
N ALA A 99 -1.85 -16.03 30.43
CA ALA A 99 -0.44 -16.33 30.70
C ALA A 99 -0.19 -17.84 30.84
N SER A 100 0.95 -18.30 30.31
CA SER A 100 1.37 -19.71 30.19
C SER A 100 0.50 -20.59 29.28
N LYS A 101 -0.55 -20.06 28.64
CA LYS A 101 -1.29 -20.79 27.61
C LYS A 101 -0.57 -20.72 26.27
N ARG A 102 -0.88 -21.68 25.40
CA ARG A 102 -0.34 -21.77 24.04
C ARG A 102 -1.45 -21.48 23.05
N ILE A 103 -1.13 -20.66 22.04
CA ILE A 103 -2.04 -20.30 20.97
C ILE A 103 -1.36 -20.54 19.62
N VAL A 104 -2.13 -20.95 18.61
CA VAL A 104 -1.63 -21.12 17.24
C VAL A 104 -1.78 -19.82 16.48
N LEU A 105 -0.76 -19.46 15.71
CA LEU A 105 -0.81 -18.33 14.80
C LEU A 105 -1.04 -18.85 13.39
N LEU A 106 -2.18 -18.47 12.81
CA LEU A 106 -2.61 -18.90 11.48
C LEU A 106 -2.33 -17.84 10.42
N ASP A 107 -1.98 -18.28 9.23
CA ASP A 107 -1.88 -17.41 8.07
C ASP A 107 -3.28 -16.92 7.62
N PRO A 108 -3.50 -15.61 7.41
CA PRO A 108 -4.80 -15.09 6.95
C PRO A 108 -5.20 -15.51 5.53
N ARG A 109 -4.27 -16.06 4.75
CA ARG A 109 -4.48 -16.32 3.31
C ARG A 109 -4.97 -17.74 3.05
N ASP A 110 -4.45 -18.72 3.78
CA ASP A 110 -4.75 -20.14 3.63
C ASP A 110 -5.13 -20.84 4.96
N TYR A 111 -5.10 -20.14 6.09
CA TYR A 111 -5.37 -20.66 7.44
C TYR A 111 -4.41 -21.75 7.91
N GLU A 112 -3.25 -21.88 7.27
CA GLU A 112 -2.24 -22.83 7.68
C GLU A 112 -1.57 -22.40 9.01
N PRO A 113 -1.25 -23.35 9.91
CA PRO A 113 -0.60 -23.05 11.18
C PRO A 113 0.88 -22.75 10.99
N LEU A 114 1.32 -21.55 11.36
CA LEU A 114 2.67 -21.07 11.13
C LEU A 114 3.57 -21.24 12.36
N ALA A 115 3.03 -20.97 13.55
CA ALA A 115 3.77 -21.04 14.80
C ALA A 115 2.83 -21.27 15.99
N ILE A 116 3.39 -21.72 17.11
CA ILE A 116 2.74 -21.71 18.41
C ILE A 116 3.40 -20.63 19.27
N LEU A 117 2.60 -19.73 19.82
CA LEU A 117 3.04 -18.75 20.80
C LEU A 117 2.69 -19.23 22.20
N THR A 118 3.68 -19.26 23.10
CA THR A 118 3.47 -19.44 24.54
C THR A 118 3.34 -18.07 25.18
N VAL A 119 2.14 -17.75 25.67
CA VAL A 119 1.78 -16.42 26.19
C VAL A 119 2.51 -16.16 27.49
N GLU A 120 3.23 -15.04 27.58
CA GLU A 120 3.87 -14.55 28.80
C GLU A 120 2.97 -13.57 29.54
N ASP A 121 2.45 -12.57 28.81
CA ASP A 121 1.56 -11.54 29.33
C ASP A 121 0.57 -11.05 28.27
N ILE A 122 -0.47 -10.37 28.77
CA ILE A 122 -1.49 -9.70 27.98
C ILE A 122 -1.64 -8.32 28.62
N TYR A 123 -1.38 -7.28 27.86
CA TYR A 123 -1.30 -5.91 28.38
C TYR A 123 -1.98 -4.91 27.46
N THR A 124 -2.42 -3.80 28.02
CA THR A 124 -3.01 -2.69 27.26
C THR A 124 -1.93 -1.63 27.01
N PRO A 125 -1.42 -1.47 25.78
CA PRO A 125 -0.42 -0.46 25.49
C PRO A 125 -1.01 0.95 25.58
N ASN A 126 -0.22 1.91 26.08
CA ASN A 126 -0.55 3.32 25.89
C ASN A 126 -0.18 3.76 24.47
N LYS A 127 -1.16 3.71 23.57
CA LYS A 127 -1.00 4.00 22.14
C LYS A 127 -0.51 5.43 21.85
N SER A 128 -1.00 6.42 22.59
CA SER A 128 -0.53 7.81 22.42
C SER A 128 0.94 7.96 22.82
N LYS A 129 1.36 7.31 23.91
CA LYS A 129 2.76 7.29 24.33
C LYS A 129 3.67 6.58 23.31
N GLU A 130 3.21 5.46 22.74
CA GLU A 130 3.91 4.81 21.64
C GLU A 130 4.03 5.75 20.43
N ALA A 131 2.93 6.41 20.05
CA ALA A 131 2.90 7.32 18.92
C ALA A 131 3.92 8.46 19.05
N GLU A 132 3.95 9.13 20.21
CA GLU A 132 4.89 10.21 20.51
C GLU A 132 6.34 9.73 20.55
N LEU A 133 6.63 8.67 21.31
CA LEU A 133 8.02 8.26 21.56
C LEU A 133 8.64 7.49 20.39
N VAL A 134 7.85 6.70 19.67
CA VAL A 134 8.32 5.85 18.56
C VAL A 134 8.24 6.57 17.22
N TYR A 135 7.14 7.29 16.95
CA TYR A 135 6.87 7.93 15.66
C TYR A 135 6.98 9.46 15.70
N GLY A 136 7.40 10.03 16.84
CA GLY A 136 7.71 11.44 17.02
C GLY A 136 6.52 12.35 17.33
N ALA A 137 5.29 11.92 17.04
CA ALA A 137 4.07 12.67 17.34
C ALA A 137 2.84 11.75 17.32
N ASP A 138 1.84 12.07 18.15
CA ASP A 138 0.50 11.46 18.06
C ASP A 138 -0.36 12.14 16.98
N ASP A 139 0.13 12.10 15.73
CA ASP A 139 -0.55 12.66 14.54
C ASP A 139 -1.00 11.54 13.58
N ILE A 140 -2.31 11.41 13.37
CA ILE A 140 -2.91 10.42 12.44
C ILE A 140 -2.50 10.60 10.98
N ALA A 141 -1.88 11.72 10.59
CA ALA A 141 -1.25 11.84 9.28
C ALA A 141 -0.03 10.91 9.13
N HIS A 142 0.59 10.49 10.23
CA HIS A 142 1.65 9.49 10.23
C HIS A 142 1.05 8.08 9.97
N PRO A 143 1.50 7.33 8.95
CA PRO A 143 0.89 6.03 8.61
C PRO A 143 0.88 5.01 9.75
N ALA A 144 1.95 4.90 10.54
CA ALA A 144 1.96 4.01 11.70
C ALA A 144 1.06 4.48 12.85
N VAL A 145 0.90 5.78 13.07
CA VAL A 145 0.01 6.31 14.12
C VAL A 145 -1.45 6.09 13.71
N ASN A 146 -1.77 6.33 12.44
CA ASN A 146 -3.07 5.95 11.89
C ASN A 146 -3.36 4.46 12.07
N TYR A 147 -2.39 3.60 11.76
CA TYR A 147 -2.54 2.16 11.97
C TYR A 147 -2.76 1.84 13.46
N LEU A 148 -1.96 2.42 14.35
CA LEU A 148 -2.00 2.15 15.78
C LEU A 148 -3.38 2.48 16.39
N HIS A 149 -3.98 3.61 16.01
CA HIS A 149 -5.27 4.04 16.55
C HIS A 149 -6.48 3.42 15.82
N ASN A 150 -6.40 3.23 14.51
CA ASN A 150 -7.56 2.87 13.70
C ASN A 150 -7.60 1.41 13.24
N ILE A 151 -6.51 0.66 13.40
CA ILE A 151 -6.40 -0.73 12.92
C ILE A 151 -5.93 -1.67 14.03
N ALA A 152 -4.87 -1.32 14.75
CA ALA A 152 -4.36 -2.16 15.83
C ALA A 152 -5.40 -2.29 16.94
N LYS A 153 -5.51 -3.48 17.51
CA LYS A 153 -6.52 -3.86 18.50
C LYS A 153 -6.16 -3.36 19.91
N GLU A 154 -6.94 -3.76 20.92
CA GLU A 154 -6.90 -3.17 22.28
C GLU A 154 -5.73 -3.70 23.13
N PHE A 155 -5.43 -5.00 23.04
CA PHE A 155 -4.42 -5.65 23.87
C PHE A 155 -3.25 -6.11 23.02
N ASN A 156 -2.05 -6.12 23.59
CA ASN A 156 -0.91 -6.84 23.07
C ASN A 156 -0.71 -8.14 23.84
N VAL A 157 -0.31 -9.20 23.13
CA VAL A 157 0.08 -10.50 23.71
C VAL A 157 1.58 -10.68 23.52
N GLY A 158 2.31 -10.73 24.63
CA GLY A 158 3.74 -11.07 24.64
C GLY A 158 3.96 -12.57 24.74
N GLY A 159 5.02 -13.07 24.13
CA GLY A 159 5.39 -14.48 24.31
C GLY A 159 6.40 -15.01 23.32
N THR A 160 7.02 -16.13 23.69
CA THR A 160 7.99 -16.86 22.87
C THR A 160 7.30 -17.72 21.81
N LEU A 161 7.90 -17.81 20.63
CA LEU A 161 7.39 -18.59 19.52
C LEU A 161 8.11 -19.92 19.38
N GLU A 162 7.39 -20.93 18.89
CA GLU A 162 7.91 -22.16 18.29
C GLU A 162 7.42 -22.27 16.85
N ALA A 163 8.35 -22.49 15.91
CA ALA A 163 8.06 -22.48 14.48
C ALA A 163 7.47 -23.82 14.02
N ILE A 164 6.37 -23.78 13.27
CA ILE A 164 5.81 -24.94 12.57
C ILE A 164 6.30 -24.91 11.12
N GLN A 165 5.99 -23.85 10.38
CA GLN A 165 6.33 -23.75 8.95
C GLN A 165 6.35 -22.28 8.50
N PRO A 166 7.09 -21.97 7.41
CA PRO A 166 7.11 -20.62 6.88
C PRO A 166 5.80 -20.25 6.18
N PRO A 167 5.44 -18.96 6.15
CA PRO A 167 4.34 -18.48 5.30
C PRO A 167 4.57 -18.86 3.84
N SER A 168 3.52 -19.34 3.17
CA SER A 168 3.58 -19.65 1.74
C SER A 168 3.73 -18.37 0.91
N HIS A 169 4.71 -18.33 0.01
CA HIS A 169 4.85 -17.28 -0.99
C HIS A 169 4.91 -17.91 -2.38
N TYR A 170 4.10 -17.41 -3.32
CA TYR A 170 4.05 -17.91 -4.70
C TYR A 170 4.76 -16.98 -5.68
N ASP A 171 5.03 -15.73 -5.27
CA ASP A 171 5.68 -14.73 -6.07
C ASP A 171 7.18 -14.67 -5.77
N TYR A 172 7.98 -14.70 -6.84
CA TYR A 172 9.42 -14.43 -6.79
C TYR A 172 10.20 -15.26 -5.77
N VAL A 173 9.81 -16.51 -5.52
CA VAL A 173 10.42 -17.40 -4.52
C VAL A 173 11.95 -17.48 -4.62
N ALA A 174 12.49 -17.49 -5.84
CA ALA A 174 13.93 -17.50 -6.10
C ALA A 174 14.68 -16.22 -5.66
N ASN A 175 13.96 -15.16 -5.33
CA ASN A 175 14.50 -13.90 -4.83
C ASN A 175 14.15 -13.65 -3.36
N ARG A 176 13.38 -14.54 -2.69
CA ARG A 176 13.08 -14.43 -1.26
C ARG A 176 14.10 -15.27 -0.51
N TYR A 177 14.96 -14.61 0.27
CA TYR A 177 16.00 -15.29 1.05
C TYR A 177 15.76 -15.04 2.54
N THR A 178 15.80 -16.11 3.32
CA THR A 178 16.00 -16.02 4.77
C THR A 178 17.40 -15.49 5.10
N PRO A 179 17.64 -14.97 6.32
CA PRO A 179 18.98 -14.65 6.78
C PRO A 179 19.99 -15.79 6.61
N THR A 180 19.59 -17.02 6.91
CA THR A 180 20.44 -18.22 6.78
C THR A 180 20.83 -18.48 5.32
N GLU A 181 19.86 -18.47 4.40
CA GLU A 181 20.12 -18.69 2.97
C GLU A 181 21.00 -17.58 2.39
N LEU A 182 20.74 -16.32 2.73
CA LEU A 182 21.53 -15.21 2.21
C LEU A 182 22.98 -15.25 2.72
N ARG A 183 23.19 -15.62 3.99
CA ARG A 183 24.52 -15.87 4.55
C ARG A 183 25.24 -17.01 3.84
N ALA A 184 24.53 -18.09 3.53
CA ALA A 184 25.08 -19.22 2.76
C ALA A 184 25.42 -18.80 1.33
N HIS A 185 24.58 -17.98 0.69
CA HIS A 185 24.80 -17.42 -0.64
C HIS A 185 26.04 -16.54 -0.69
N PHE A 186 26.21 -15.62 0.26
CA PHE A 186 27.41 -14.80 0.37
C PHE A 186 28.67 -15.67 0.58
N LYS A 187 28.58 -16.72 1.40
CA LYS A 187 29.68 -17.66 1.59
C LYS A 187 30.05 -18.39 0.29
N LYS A 188 29.05 -18.85 -0.47
CA LYS A 188 29.23 -19.52 -1.77
C LYS A 188 29.93 -18.62 -2.79
N LEU A 189 29.53 -17.35 -2.85
CA LEU A 189 30.14 -16.35 -3.73
C LEU A 189 31.44 -15.75 -3.18
N GLN A 190 31.87 -16.17 -1.98
CA GLN A 190 33.02 -15.61 -1.26
C GLN A 190 32.90 -14.11 -0.98
N TRP A 191 31.68 -13.61 -0.84
CA TRP A 191 31.41 -12.22 -0.47
C TRP A 191 31.68 -12.00 1.01
N THR A 192 32.67 -11.16 1.32
CA THR A 192 33.05 -10.79 2.69
C THR A 192 32.56 -9.41 3.09
N ARG A 193 32.43 -8.50 2.12
CA ARG A 193 31.92 -7.14 2.29
C ARG A 193 30.72 -6.97 1.38
N VAL A 194 29.57 -6.68 1.98
CA VAL A 194 28.28 -6.48 1.32
C VAL A 194 27.67 -5.17 1.83
N VAL A 195 27.30 -4.29 0.91
CA VAL A 195 26.54 -3.07 1.14
C VAL A 195 25.09 -3.34 0.76
N ALA A 196 24.16 -3.16 1.69
CA ALA A 196 22.73 -3.29 1.41
C ALA A 196 22.08 -1.94 1.12
N PHE A 197 21.17 -1.97 0.14
CA PHE A 197 20.30 -0.87 -0.22
C PHE A 197 18.85 -1.19 0.11
N GLN A 198 18.28 -0.42 1.04
CA GLN A 198 16.85 -0.42 1.37
C GLN A 198 16.08 0.37 0.31
N THR A 199 14.96 -0.16 -0.16
CA THR A 199 14.00 0.64 -0.93
C THR A 199 12.58 0.07 -0.86
N ARG A 200 11.61 0.96 -0.95
CA ARG A 200 10.18 0.68 -1.19
C ARG A 200 9.68 1.33 -2.48
N ASN A 201 10.57 1.96 -3.25
CA ASN A 201 10.27 2.68 -4.48
C ASN A 201 10.95 2.01 -5.69
N PRO A 202 10.47 2.27 -6.92
CA PRO A 202 11.22 1.97 -8.14
C PRO A 202 12.64 2.55 -8.08
N MET A 203 13.62 1.83 -8.61
CA MET A 203 14.99 2.32 -8.71
C MET A 203 15.27 2.87 -10.11
N HIS A 204 15.62 4.14 -10.16
CA HIS A 204 16.11 4.88 -11.33
C HIS A 204 17.64 4.99 -11.38
N ARG A 205 18.19 5.70 -12.38
CA ARG A 205 19.65 5.82 -12.60
C ARG A 205 20.39 6.36 -11.39
N ALA A 206 19.85 7.40 -10.75
CA ALA A 206 20.43 7.96 -9.52
C ALA A 206 20.68 6.90 -8.43
N HIS A 207 19.73 5.97 -8.22
CA HIS A 207 19.88 4.89 -7.23
C HIS A 207 20.92 3.85 -7.67
N ARG A 208 20.99 3.54 -8.96
CA ARG A 208 22.03 2.67 -9.51
C ARG A 208 23.41 3.28 -9.31
N GLU A 209 23.61 4.55 -9.64
CA GLU A 209 24.91 5.20 -9.48
C GLU A 209 25.30 5.33 -8.01
N LEU A 210 24.35 5.67 -7.15
CA LEU A 210 24.51 5.72 -5.70
C LEU A 210 25.02 4.39 -5.14
N THR A 211 24.36 3.28 -5.49
CA THR A 211 24.74 1.96 -4.98
C THR A 211 26.08 1.51 -5.56
N VAL A 212 26.35 1.72 -6.86
CA VAL A 212 27.65 1.44 -7.47
C VAL A 212 28.77 2.24 -6.78
N ARG A 213 28.55 3.52 -6.50
CA ARG A 213 29.50 4.37 -5.78
C ARG A 213 29.79 3.85 -4.38
N ALA A 214 28.75 3.51 -3.62
CA ALA A 214 28.89 2.95 -2.28
C ALA A 214 29.72 1.65 -2.29
N ALA A 215 29.42 0.73 -3.21
CA ALA A 215 30.19 -0.49 -3.36
C ALA A 215 31.65 -0.26 -3.75
N ARG A 216 31.93 0.67 -4.67
CA ARG A 216 33.31 1.02 -5.07
C ARG A 216 34.10 1.62 -3.92
N GLN A 217 33.53 2.61 -3.23
CA GLN A 217 34.18 3.27 -2.09
C GLN A 217 34.48 2.30 -0.95
N ARG A 218 33.54 1.38 -0.67
CA ARG A 218 33.67 0.39 0.41
C ARG A 218 34.31 -0.92 -0.02
N LYS A 219 34.71 -1.05 -1.29
CA LYS A 219 35.27 -2.29 -1.89
C LYS A 219 34.40 -3.51 -1.54
N ALA A 220 33.10 -3.39 -1.80
CA ALA A 220 32.07 -4.32 -1.37
C ALA A 220 31.16 -4.72 -2.53
N HIS A 221 30.50 -5.86 -2.39
CA HIS A 221 29.40 -6.28 -3.27
C HIS A 221 28.09 -5.61 -2.83
N LEU A 222 27.08 -5.66 -3.69
CA LEU A 222 25.78 -5.03 -3.46
C LEU A 222 24.70 -6.05 -3.18
N LEU A 223 23.90 -5.76 -2.16
CA LEU A 223 22.61 -6.38 -1.94
C LEU A 223 21.52 -5.33 -2.18
N ILE A 224 20.81 -5.46 -3.29
CA ILE A 224 19.58 -4.70 -3.51
C ILE A 224 18.49 -5.44 -2.73
N HIS A 225 18.05 -4.82 -1.62
CA HIS A 225 17.21 -5.49 -0.62
C HIS A 225 15.84 -4.80 -0.46
N PRO A 226 15.01 -4.74 -1.50
CA PRO A 226 13.73 -4.04 -1.44
C PRO A 226 12.73 -4.70 -0.51
N VAL A 227 11.85 -3.90 0.08
CA VAL A 227 10.73 -4.38 0.89
C VAL A 227 9.57 -4.81 -0.01
N VAL A 228 9.02 -5.98 0.25
CA VAL A 228 7.85 -6.55 -0.46
C VAL A 228 6.68 -6.91 0.46
N GLY A 229 6.81 -6.68 1.77
CA GLY A 229 5.67 -6.62 2.68
C GLY A 229 4.97 -5.26 2.61
N LEU A 230 4.38 -4.81 3.73
CA LEU A 230 3.66 -3.54 3.78
C LEU A 230 4.62 -2.33 3.65
N THR A 231 4.29 -1.40 2.76
CA THR A 231 5.03 -0.13 2.55
C THR A 231 4.14 1.08 2.86
N LYS A 232 4.51 2.28 2.38
CA LYS A 232 3.68 3.47 2.57
C LYS A 232 2.39 3.36 1.73
N PRO A 233 1.21 3.71 2.27
CA PRO A 233 -0.01 3.82 1.48
C PRO A 233 0.18 4.71 0.24
N GLY A 234 -0.24 4.21 -0.92
CA GLY A 234 -0.09 4.90 -2.21
C GLY A 234 1.25 4.71 -2.91
N ASP A 235 2.17 3.90 -2.35
CA ASP A 235 3.34 3.43 -3.09
C ASP A 235 2.93 2.48 -4.23
N ILE A 236 3.81 2.36 -5.22
CA ILE A 236 3.65 1.41 -6.33
C ILE A 236 3.67 -0.02 -5.77
N ASP A 237 2.77 -0.88 -6.27
CA ASP A 237 2.67 -2.28 -5.87
C ASP A 237 3.99 -3.03 -6.01
N HIS A 238 4.22 -4.02 -5.14
CA HIS A 238 5.50 -4.69 -5.08
C HIS A 238 5.79 -5.52 -6.34
N TYR A 239 4.77 -6.05 -7.04
CA TYR A 239 4.99 -6.80 -8.28
C TYR A 239 5.61 -5.90 -9.36
N THR A 240 5.09 -4.69 -9.53
CA THR A 240 5.66 -3.68 -10.42
C THR A 240 7.06 -3.29 -10.00
N ARG A 241 7.28 -3.04 -8.70
CA ARG A 241 8.61 -2.69 -8.18
C ARG A 241 9.62 -3.81 -8.41
N VAL A 242 9.26 -5.08 -8.18
CA VAL A 242 10.14 -6.22 -8.42
C VAL A 242 10.46 -6.38 -9.90
N ARG A 243 9.49 -6.20 -10.80
CA ARG A 243 9.76 -6.14 -12.26
C ARG A 243 10.74 -5.01 -12.59
N VAL A 244 10.61 -3.84 -11.98
CA VAL A 244 11.57 -2.73 -12.12
C VAL A 244 12.96 -3.12 -11.64
N TYR A 245 13.09 -3.72 -10.44
CA TYR A 245 14.39 -4.14 -9.93
C TYR A 245 15.04 -5.16 -10.86
N LYS A 246 14.28 -6.16 -11.34
CA LYS A 246 14.76 -7.15 -12.32
C LYS A 246 15.20 -6.51 -13.64
N ALA A 247 14.46 -5.53 -14.16
CA ALA A 247 14.85 -4.78 -15.35
C ALA A 247 16.12 -3.93 -15.13
N LEU A 248 16.38 -3.51 -13.88
CA LEU A 248 17.56 -2.74 -13.51
C LEU A 248 18.81 -3.61 -13.29
N MET A 249 18.67 -4.86 -12.81
CA MET A 249 19.80 -5.72 -12.46
C MET A 249 20.86 -5.86 -13.58
N PRO A 250 20.52 -6.00 -14.88
CA PRO A 250 21.50 -6.05 -15.96
C PRO A 250 22.32 -4.76 -16.16
N LYS A 251 21.95 -3.65 -15.52
CA LYS A 251 22.68 -2.37 -15.58
C LYS A 251 23.81 -2.28 -14.54
N TYR A 252 23.96 -3.28 -13.68
CA TYR A 252 25.13 -3.45 -12.82
C TYR A 252 26.21 -4.29 -13.53
N PRO A 253 27.50 -4.07 -13.24
CA PRO A 253 28.55 -5.00 -13.65
C PRO A 253 28.24 -6.44 -13.23
N ASN A 254 28.55 -7.41 -14.10
CA ASN A 254 28.28 -8.82 -13.84
C ASN A 254 28.91 -9.28 -12.51
N GLY A 255 28.10 -9.93 -11.68
CA GLY A 255 28.52 -10.45 -10.37
C GLY A 255 28.67 -9.40 -9.26
N MET A 256 28.38 -8.12 -9.51
CA MET A 256 28.53 -7.05 -8.51
C MET A 256 27.36 -7.00 -7.51
N ALA A 257 26.15 -7.36 -7.93
CA ALA A 257 24.92 -7.13 -7.18
C ALA A 257 24.01 -8.35 -7.14
N GLU A 258 23.34 -8.56 -6.00
CA GLU A 258 22.31 -9.59 -5.79
C GLU A 258 20.98 -8.94 -5.44
N LEU A 259 19.86 -9.54 -5.87
CA LEU A 259 18.51 -9.08 -5.55
C LEU A 259 17.85 -10.05 -4.56
N SER A 260 17.59 -9.57 -3.35
CA SER A 260 16.85 -10.29 -2.30
C SER A 260 15.63 -9.48 -1.87
N LEU A 261 14.47 -10.12 -1.74
CA LEU A 261 13.22 -9.47 -1.31
C LEU A 261 13.04 -9.64 0.20
N LEU A 262 12.73 -8.53 0.88
CA LEU A 262 12.53 -8.51 2.32
C LEU A 262 11.02 -8.45 2.66
N PRO A 263 10.44 -9.44 3.37
CA PRO A 263 9.04 -9.45 3.78
C PRO A 263 8.77 -8.55 5.00
N LEU A 264 9.32 -7.33 5.00
CA LEU A 264 9.16 -6.37 6.09
C LEU A 264 7.83 -5.62 5.97
N ALA A 265 7.12 -5.44 7.08
CA ALA A 265 6.09 -4.41 7.19
C ALA A 265 6.72 -3.11 7.73
N MET A 266 6.90 -2.13 6.85
CA MET A 266 7.45 -0.82 7.25
C MET A 266 6.46 -0.07 8.16
N ARG A 267 7.01 0.73 9.08
CA ARG A 267 6.23 1.62 9.96
C ARG A 267 6.27 3.07 9.49
N MET A 268 7.17 3.38 8.55
CA MET A 268 7.54 4.74 8.20
C MET A 268 8.05 5.54 9.42
N GLY A 269 8.70 4.86 10.38
CA GLY A 269 9.21 5.40 11.63
C GLY A 269 10.57 6.11 11.52
N GLY A 270 10.89 6.63 10.33
CA GLY A 270 12.05 7.49 10.08
C GLY A 270 13.34 7.03 10.78
N PRO A 271 13.88 7.81 11.72
CA PRO A 271 15.13 7.48 12.41
C PRO A 271 15.13 6.14 13.16
N ARG A 272 14.08 5.82 13.93
CA ARG A 272 14.00 4.55 14.66
C ARG A 272 13.97 3.36 13.70
N GLU A 273 13.24 3.51 12.60
CA GLU A 273 13.19 2.49 11.55
C GLU A 273 14.50 2.38 10.75
N ALA A 274 15.31 3.43 10.65
CA ALA A 274 16.64 3.35 10.06
C ALA A 274 17.59 2.48 10.92
N VAL A 275 17.56 2.63 12.25
CA VAL A 275 18.28 1.74 13.19
C VAL A 275 17.76 0.31 13.05
N TRP A 276 16.44 0.13 12.98
CA TRP A 276 15.82 -1.19 12.81
C TRP A 276 16.27 -1.88 11.52
N HIS A 277 16.25 -1.16 10.39
CA HIS A 277 16.74 -1.66 9.12
C HIS A 277 18.21 -2.09 9.17
N ALA A 278 19.06 -1.34 9.89
CA ALA A 278 20.46 -1.68 10.06
C ALA A 278 20.63 -3.01 10.82
N LEU A 279 19.85 -3.22 11.89
CA LEU A 279 19.82 -4.48 12.65
C LEU A 279 19.32 -5.65 11.80
N ILE A 280 18.23 -5.47 11.05
CA ILE A 280 17.69 -6.49 10.14
C ILE A 280 18.75 -6.90 9.10
N ARG A 281 19.43 -5.92 8.49
CA ARG A 281 20.46 -6.19 7.46
C ARG A 281 21.68 -6.88 8.06
N LYS A 282 22.09 -6.49 9.27
CA LYS A 282 23.10 -7.22 10.04
C LYS A 282 22.71 -8.68 10.24
N ASN A 283 21.45 -8.95 10.61
CA ASN A 283 20.95 -10.32 10.76
C ASN A 283 20.99 -11.10 9.44
N HIS A 284 20.77 -10.45 8.30
CA HIS A 284 20.96 -11.04 6.96
C HIS A 284 22.43 -11.16 6.51
N GLY A 285 23.40 -10.87 7.38
CA GLY A 285 24.83 -11.03 7.10
C GLY A 285 25.47 -9.86 6.38
N VAL A 286 24.80 -8.71 6.29
CA VAL A 286 25.31 -7.52 5.63
C VAL A 286 26.31 -6.79 6.53
N THR A 287 27.35 -6.21 5.91
CA THR A 287 28.43 -5.48 6.60
C THR A 287 28.29 -3.97 6.55
N HIS A 288 27.62 -3.44 5.52
CA HIS A 288 27.42 -2.02 5.35
C HIS A 288 25.98 -1.72 4.99
N PHE A 289 25.44 -0.61 5.48
CA PHE A 289 24.06 -0.22 5.18
C PHE A 289 23.97 1.22 4.72
N ILE A 290 23.34 1.43 3.57
CA ILE A 290 23.09 2.77 3.04
C ILE A 290 21.93 3.41 3.80
N VAL A 291 22.18 4.62 4.32
CA VAL A 291 21.14 5.47 4.91
C VAL A 291 21.11 6.79 4.15
N GLY A 292 20.04 7.00 3.38
CA GLY A 292 19.87 8.19 2.53
C GLY A 292 19.19 9.35 3.26
N ARG A 293 18.87 10.40 2.49
CA ARG A 293 17.99 11.48 2.92
C ARG A 293 16.57 10.96 3.19
N ASP A 294 15.94 11.41 4.27
CA ASP A 294 14.55 11.09 4.63
C ASP A 294 14.28 9.58 4.69
N HIS A 295 15.26 8.82 5.21
CA HIS A 295 15.21 7.36 5.23
C HIS A 295 14.03 6.87 6.06
N ALA A 296 13.16 6.07 5.43
CA ALA A 296 11.91 5.58 6.01
C ALA A 296 10.96 6.69 6.50
N GLY A 297 11.07 7.91 5.98
CA GLY A 297 10.16 9.01 6.31
C GLY A 297 8.80 8.92 5.60
N PRO A 298 7.70 9.31 6.26
CA PRO A 298 6.36 9.37 5.67
C PRO A 298 6.09 10.71 4.96
N GLY A 299 7.00 11.69 5.03
CA GLY A 299 6.81 13.03 4.49
C GLY A 299 6.20 13.96 5.52
N LYS A 300 5.10 14.64 5.16
CA LYS A 300 4.54 15.76 5.92
C LYS A 300 3.41 15.36 6.86
N ASN A 301 3.33 16.06 7.99
CA ASN A 301 2.30 15.96 9.01
C ASN A 301 1.05 16.79 8.66
N SER A 302 0.07 16.78 9.56
CA SER A 302 -1.21 17.50 9.40
C SER A 302 -1.07 19.02 9.23
N GLN A 303 0.05 19.59 9.69
CA GLN A 303 0.38 21.01 9.57
C GLN A 303 1.23 21.34 8.33
N GLY A 304 1.57 20.35 7.49
CA GLY A 304 2.36 20.53 6.28
C GLY A 304 3.88 20.59 6.51
N VAL A 305 4.35 20.22 7.70
CA VAL A 305 5.76 20.14 8.10
C VAL A 305 6.24 18.70 7.99
N ASP A 306 7.50 18.46 7.59
CA ASP A 306 8.05 17.10 7.53
C ASP A 306 8.10 16.46 8.92
N PHE A 307 7.70 15.20 9.04
CA PHE A 307 7.69 14.44 10.30
C PHE A 307 9.08 14.28 10.91
N TYR A 308 10.10 14.15 10.06
CA TYR A 308 11.50 14.00 10.45
C TYR A 308 12.34 14.92 9.59
N GLY A 309 13.44 15.42 10.14
CA GLY A 309 14.45 16.14 9.39
C GLY A 309 15.11 15.24 8.35
N PRO A 310 15.64 15.81 7.25
CA PRO A 310 16.16 15.07 6.11
C PRO A 310 17.33 14.13 6.46
N TYR A 311 18.04 14.35 7.57
CA TYR A 311 19.20 13.55 7.98
C TYR A 311 19.10 12.99 9.41
N ASP A 312 17.94 13.10 10.05
CA ASP A 312 17.73 12.62 11.43
C ASP A 312 17.98 11.11 11.54
N ALA A 313 17.65 10.36 10.47
CA ALA A 313 17.92 8.95 10.38
C ALA A 313 19.42 8.62 10.33
N GLN A 314 20.21 9.43 9.63
CA GLN A 314 21.67 9.27 9.62
C GLN A 314 22.25 9.57 11.00
N ALA A 315 21.78 10.64 11.64
CA ALA A 315 22.24 11.04 12.97
C ALA A 315 21.95 9.97 14.03
N LEU A 316 20.74 9.39 14.03
CA LEU A 316 20.39 8.36 15.02
C LEU A 316 21.13 7.05 14.80
N VAL A 317 21.30 6.64 13.54
CA VAL A 317 22.04 5.43 13.20
C VAL A 317 23.54 5.57 13.52
N GLU A 318 24.13 6.75 13.28
CA GLU A 318 25.50 7.06 13.68
C GLU A 318 25.69 7.02 15.20
N LYS A 319 24.72 7.55 15.97
CA LYS A 319 24.73 7.51 17.45
C LYS A 319 24.88 6.08 17.99
N TYR A 320 24.27 5.10 17.33
CA TYR A 320 24.28 3.70 17.77
C TYR A 320 25.18 2.78 16.94
N LYS A 321 26.06 3.31 16.09
CA LYS A 321 26.84 2.51 15.12
C LYS A 321 27.62 1.36 15.77
N ASP A 322 28.18 1.59 16.96
CA ASP A 322 29.02 0.62 17.67
C ASP A 322 28.17 -0.52 18.24
N GLU A 323 26.97 -0.22 18.75
CA GLU A 323 26.01 -1.21 19.23
C GLU A 323 25.35 -2.00 18.09
N ILE A 324 25.05 -1.32 16.97
CA ILE A 324 24.50 -1.95 15.77
C ILE A 324 25.54 -2.90 15.19
N GLY A 325 26.81 -2.49 15.07
CA GLY A 325 27.89 -3.31 14.51
C GLY A 325 27.72 -3.56 13.01
N ILE A 326 27.34 -2.53 12.26
CA ILE A 326 27.32 -2.47 10.80
C ILE A 326 27.87 -1.10 10.36
N GLU A 327 28.66 -1.06 9.29
CA GLU A 327 29.22 0.22 8.81
C GLU A 327 28.18 1.01 8.03
N ILE A 328 27.95 2.25 8.42
CA ILE A 328 26.93 3.08 7.80
C ILE A 328 27.53 3.81 6.61
N VAL A 329 26.83 3.76 5.49
CA VAL A 329 27.19 4.50 4.28
C VAL A 329 26.18 5.63 4.15
N PRO A 330 26.44 6.81 4.76
CA PRO A 330 25.58 7.96 4.60
C PRO A 330 25.61 8.39 3.14
N PHE A 331 24.47 8.83 2.62
CA PHE A 331 24.41 9.28 1.25
C PHE A 331 23.53 10.53 1.10
N GLN A 332 24.05 11.50 0.37
CA GLN A 332 23.38 12.77 0.04
C GLN A 332 22.49 12.62 -1.20
N MET A 333 21.64 13.58 -1.54
CA MET A 333 20.87 13.45 -2.78
C MET A 333 21.80 13.40 -4.00
N VAL A 334 21.64 12.45 -4.93
CA VAL A 334 22.32 12.50 -6.24
C VAL A 334 21.53 13.41 -7.17
N THR A 335 22.22 14.27 -7.90
CA THR A 335 21.66 15.06 -9.00
C THR A 335 22.40 14.78 -10.31
N TYR A 336 21.77 15.09 -11.45
CA TYR A 336 22.35 14.87 -12.78
C TYR A 336 22.89 16.18 -13.34
N SER A 337 24.14 16.20 -13.80
CA SER A 337 24.73 17.34 -14.51
C SER A 337 24.62 17.12 -16.02
N ALA A 338 23.83 17.96 -16.69
CA ALA A 338 23.63 17.84 -18.14
C ALA A 338 24.89 18.21 -18.95
N ASP A 339 25.78 19.02 -18.38
CA ASP A 339 27.00 19.48 -19.03
C ASP A 339 28.07 18.37 -19.10
N THR A 340 28.06 17.46 -18.13
CA THR A 340 29.06 16.38 -18.00
C THR A 340 28.49 14.97 -18.24
N ASP A 341 27.16 14.82 -18.31
CA ASP A 341 26.47 13.53 -18.33
C ASP A 341 26.82 12.65 -17.10
N GLU A 342 27.02 13.29 -15.96
CA GLU A 342 27.43 12.63 -14.70
C GLU A 342 26.41 12.81 -13.58
N TYR A 343 26.48 11.87 -12.63
CA TYR A 343 25.67 11.85 -11.41
C TYR A 343 26.53 12.21 -10.21
N ILE A 344 26.24 13.36 -9.62
CA ILE A 344 27.08 13.97 -8.59
C ILE A 344 26.25 14.09 -7.30
N PRO A 345 26.78 13.69 -6.13
CA PRO A 345 26.17 14.02 -4.85
C PRO A 345 25.99 15.53 -4.71
N ALA A 346 24.87 15.96 -4.14
CA ALA A 346 24.49 17.37 -4.07
C ALA A 346 25.53 18.25 -3.35
N ASP A 347 26.29 17.68 -2.41
CA ASP A 347 27.37 18.32 -1.66
C ASP A 347 28.72 18.38 -2.42
N GLU A 348 28.85 17.66 -3.52
CA GLU A 348 30.04 17.63 -4.39
C GLU A 348 29.83 18.38 -5.71
N VAL A 349 28.65 18.97 -5.94
CA VAL A 349 28.35 19.75 -7.14
C VAL A 349 29.17 21.06 -7.11
N PRO A 350 30.05 21.32 -8.09
CA PRO A 350 30.79 22.57 -8.13
C PRO A 350 29.86 23.78 -8.29
N GLU A 351 30.24 24.90 -7.68
CA GLU A 351 29.46 26.14 -7.75
C GLU A 351 29.25 26.57 -9.22
N GLY A 352 28.01 26.91 -9.56
CA GLY A 352 27.61 27.31 -10.91
C GLY A 352 27.26 26.15 -11.86
N VAL A 353 27.50 24.89 -11.50
CA VAL A 353 27.09 23.74 -12.31
C VAL A 353 25.57 23.57 -12.24
N LYS A 354 24.92 23.53 -13.42
CA LYS A 354 23.48 23.28 -13.51
C LYS A 354 23.20 21.80 -13.30
N THR A 355 22.20 21.50 -12.48
CA THR A 355 21.79 20.13 -12.22
C THR A 355 20.30 19.94 -12.47
N LEU A 356 19.93 18.76 -12.93
CA LEU A 356 18.57 18.37 -13.24
C LEU A 356 18.12 17.27 -12.29
N ASN A 357 16.87 17.36 -11.87
CA ASN A 357 16.21 16.37 -11.04
C ASN A 357 14.73 16.27 -11.46
N ILE A 358 14.16 15.08 -11.35
CA ILE A 358 12.72 14.85 -11.52
C ILE A 358 12.15 14.41 -10.18
N SER A 359 11.22 15.20 -9.64
CA SER A 359 10.51 14.85 -8.41
C SER A 359 9.57 13.67 -8.63
N GLY A 360 9.19 12.98 -7.55
CA GLY A 360 8.18 11.92 -7.63
C GLY A 360 6.83 12.42 -8.17
N THR A 361 6.47 13.68 -7.90
CA THR A 361 5.25 14.31 -8.44
C THR A 361 5.34 14.49 -9.94
N GLU A 362 6.47 14.98 -10.44
CA GLU A 362 6.71 15.14 -11.88
C GLU A 362 6.78 13.79 -12.62
N LEU A 363 7.42 12.78 -12.03
CA LEU A 363 7.42 11.42 -12.58
C LEU A 363 6.00 10.87 -12.71
N ARG A 364 5.17 11.00 -11.67
CA ARG A 364 3.76 10.56 -11.72
C ARG A 364 2.97 11.34 -12.77
N HIS A 365 3.21 12.64 -12.91
CA HIS A 365 2.61 13.45 -13.96
C HIS A 365 2.96 12.89 -15.34
N ARG A 366 4.25 12.67 -15.65
CA ARG A 366 4.71 12.12 -16.94
C ARG A 366 4.21 10.70 -17.23
N LEU A 367 4.08 9.86 -16.20
CA LEU A 367 3.46 8.54 -16.34
C LEU A 367 1.98 8.68 -16.73
N LYS A 368 1.25 9.53 -15.99
CA LYS A 368 -0.19 9.76 -16.17
C LYS A 368 -0.55 10.42 -17.49
N THR A 369 0.27 11.37 -17.98
CA THR A 369 0.03 12.10 -19.24
C THR A 369 0.70 11.45 -20.44
N GLY A 370 1.52 10.41 -20.26
CA GLY A 370 2.26 9.80 -21.36
C GLY A 370 3.49 10.59 -21.82
N LEU A 371 3.80 11.74 -21.20
CA LEU A 371 4.97 12.55 -21.56
C LEU A 371 6.28 11.76 -21.45
N PRO A 372 7.26 11.96 -22.35
CA PRO A 372 8.54 11.28 -22.31
C PRO A 372 9.24 11.42 -20.95
N ILE A 373 9.79 10.32 -20.45
CA ILE A 373 10.65 10.32 -19.26
C ILE A 373 12.09 10.29 -19.76
N PRO A 374 12.93 11.30 -19.43
CA PRO A 374 14.28 11.38 -19.97
C PRO A 374 15.12 10.17 -19.60
N GLU A 375 15.95 9.70 -20.53
CA GLU A 375 16.79 8.53 -20.28
C GLU A 375 17.83 8.77 -19.20
N TRP A 376 18.33 10.00 -19.02
CA TRP A 376 19.18 10.38 -17.90
C TRP A 376 18.45 10.27 -16.55
N PHE A 377 17.12 10.28 -16.51
CA PHE A 377 16.43 10.04 -15.24
C PHE A 377 16.33 8.55 -14.96
N SER A 378 15.84 7.77 -15.92
CA SER A 378 15.57 6.35 -15.75
C SER A 378 15.85 5.56 -17.03
N TYR A 379 16.31 4.31 -16.88
CA TYR A 379 16.52 3.42 -18.02
C TYR A 379 15.21 3.13 -18.78
N PRO A 380 15.26 3.00 -20.12
CA PRO A 380 14.07 2.73 -20.94
C PRO A 380 13.26 1.50 -20.49
N GLU A 381 13.95 0.41 -20.13
CA GLU A 381 13.29 -0.84 -19.70
C GLU A 381 12.58 -0.67 -18.36
N VAL A 382 13.13 0.14 -17.46
CA VAL A 382 12.48 0.50 -16.18
C VAL A 382 11.24 1.35 -16.45
N VAL A 383 11.34 2.35 -17.32
CA VAL A 383 10.19 3.20 -17.70
C VAL A 383 9.09 2.38 -18.35
N GLN A 384 9.44 1.43 -19.22
CA GLN A 384 8.49 0.54 -19.87
C GLN A 384 7.68 -0.26 -18.85
N VAL A 385 8.34 -0.88 -17.86
CA VAL A 385 7.66 -1.61 -16.78
C VAL A 385 6.74 -0.68 -15.98
N LEU A 386 7.19 0.54 -15.66
CA LEU A 386 6.37 1.51 -14.94
C LEU A 386 5.12 1.90 -15.71
N ARG A 387 5.23 2.12 -17.03
CA ARG A 387 4.08 2.46 -17.90
C ARG A 387 3.10 1.32 -18.09
N GLN A 388 3.55 0.07 -18.05
CA GLN A 388 2.64 -1.08 -18.11
C GLN A 388 1.68 -1.13 -16.92
N SER A 389 2.16 -0.71 -15.74
CA SER A 389 1.35 -0.71 -14.51
C SER A 389 0.69 0.62 -14.21
N HIS A 390 1.23 1.72 -14.75
CA HIS A 390 0.69 3.07 -14.66
C HIS A 390 0.53 3.64 -16.07
N PRO A 391 -0.44 3.11 -16.85
CA PRO A 391 -0.65 3.55 -18.22
C PRO A 391 -1.05 5.02 -18.27
N PRO A 392 -0.85 5.72 -19.39
CA PRO A 392 -1.36 7.08 -19.57
C PRO A 392 -2.89 7.09 -19.46
N ARG A 393 -3.48 8.24 -19.10
CA ARG A 393 -4.95 8.38 -18.96
C ARG A 393 -5.72 7.92 -20.19
N SER A 394 -5.16 8.10 -21.39
CA SER A 394 -5.71 7.62 -22.67
C SER A 394 -5.88 6.10 -22.77
N GLN A 395 -5.28 5.33 -21.85
CA GLN A 395 -5.39 3.88 -21.73
C GLN A 395 -5.98 3.44 -20.37
N GLN A 396 -6.20 4.36 -19.43
CA GLN A 396 -6.84 4.07 -18.14
C GLN A 396 -8.35 3.92 -18.30
N GLY A 397 -8.96 3.10 -17.45
CA GLY A 397 -10.40 3.02 -17.30
C GLY A 397 -10.95 4.18 -16.47
N PHE A 398 -12.24 4.44 -16.63
CA PHE A 398 -12.95 5.46 -15.87
C PHE A 398 -14.43 5.09 -15.73
N THR A 399 -15.07 5.63 -14.71
CA THR A 399 -16.51 5.53 -14.50
C THR A 399 -17.19 6.89 -14.59
N ILE A 400 -18.19 7.01 -15.46
CA ILE A 400 -19.19 8.08 -15.44
C ILE A 400 -20.38 7.61 -14.60
N PHE A 401 -20.55 8.23 -13.43
CA PHE A 401 -21.61 7.91 -12.49
C PHE A 401 -22.72 8.97 -12.59
N LEU A 402 -23.79 8.63 -13.29
CA LEU A 402 -24.98 9.46 -13.43
C LEU A 402 -25.90 9.27 -12.21
N THR A 403 -26.36 10.39 -11.65
CA THR A 403 -27.37 10.42 -10.58
C THR A 403 -28.48 11.39 -10.92
N GLY A 404 -29.72 11.06 -10.56
CA GLY A 404 -30.88 11.89 -10.87
C GLY A 404 -32.18 11.17 -10.56
N LEU A 405 -33.27 11.93 -10.52
CA LEU A 405 -34.61 11.40 -10.27
C LEU A 405 -35.02 10.34 -11.31
N HIS A 406 -36.04 9.54 -10.99
CA HIS A 406 -36.68 8.69 -12.00
C HIS A 406 -37.23 9.55 -13.14
N ALA A 407 -37.15 9.06 -14.39
CA ALA A 407 -37.51 9.81 -15.61
C ALA A 407 -36.74 11.14 -15.85
N SER A 408 -35.65 11.41 -15.14
CA SER A 408 -34.79 12.60 -15.33
C SER A 408 -34.03 12.67 -16.66
N GLY A 409 -34.09 11.63 -17.49
CA GLY A 409 -33.33 11.54 -18.75
C GLY A 409 -31.94 10.90 -18.63
N LYS A 410 -31.48 10.59 -17.41
CA LYS A 410 -30.18 9.93 -17.17
C LYS A 410 -29.96 8.65 -17.99
N ASN A 411 -31.00 7.83 -18.19
CA ASN A 411 -30.89 6.59 -18.98
C ASN A 411 -30.67 6.89 -20.48
N ALA A 412 -31.28 7.95 -21.01
CA ALA A 412 -31.08 8.37 -22.39
C ALA A 412 -29.67 8.94 -22.59
N ILE A 413 -29.20 9.78 -21.65
CA ILE A 413 -27.82 10.27 -21.63
C ILE A 413 -26.83 9.11 -21.57
N ALA A 414 -27.06 8.13 -20.68
CA ALA A 414 -26.19 6.97 -20.53
C ALA A 414 -26.06 6.14 -21.82
N ARG A 415 -27.18 5.86 -22.50
CA ARG A 415 -27.17 5.11 -23.78
C ARG A 415 -26.54 5.92 -24.91
N ALA A 416 -26.81 7.22 -24.99
CA ALA A 416 -26.19 8.08 -26.00
C ALA A 416 -24.67 8.21 -25.77
N LEU A 417 -24.24 8.38 -24.53
CA LEU A 417 -22.83 8.41 -24.15
C LEU A 417 -22.14 7.07 -24.47
N GLN A 418 -22.80 5.94 -24.25
CA GLN A 418 -22.28 4.62 -24.64
C GLN A 418 -22.00 4.56 -26.15
N VAL A 419 -22.92 5.06 -26.98
CA VAL A 419 -22.72 5.11 -28.44
C VAL A 419 -21.55 6.02 -28.81
N SER A 420 -21.47 7.23 -28.26
CA SER A 420 -20.36 8.16 -28.52
C SER A 420 -19.00 7.57 -28.12
N LEU A 421 -18.91 6.95 -26.93
CA LEU A 421 -17.66 6.32 -26.50
C LEU A 421 -17.28 5.11 -27.35
N ASN A 422 -18.24 4.33 -27.85
CA ASN A 422 -17.95 3.23 -28.78
C ASN A 422 -17.48 3.72 -30.16
N GLN A 423 -17.82 4.95 -30.56
CA GLN A 423 -17.34 5.54 -31.82
C GLN A 423 -15.91 6.07 -31.71
N GLU A 424 -15.55 6.65 -30.56
CA GLU A 424 -14.30 7.39 -30.39
C GLU A 424 -13.22 6.65 -29.58
N SER A 425 -13.61 5.69 -28.73
CA SER A 425 -12.70 5.02 -27.81
C SER A 425 -12.25 3.65 -28.32
N THR A 426 -10.98 3.32 -28.06
CA THR A 426 -10.43 1.97 -28.24
C THR A 426 -10.76 1.04 -27.05
N ARG A 427 -11.42 1.56 -26.02
CA ARG A 427 -11.77 0.82 -24.80
C ARG A 427 -13.11 0.09 -24.96
N SER A 428 -13.27 -0.99 -24.21
CA SER A 428 -14.59 -1.57 -24.01
C SER A 428 -15.48 -0.62 -23.20
N VAL A 429 -16.75 -0.50 -23.59
CA VAL A 429 -17.74 0.34 -22.90
C VAL A 429 -18.78 -0.55 -22.23
N SER A 430 -18.93 -0.42 -20.91
CA SER A 430 -19.92 -1.17 -20.12
C SER A 430 -21.00 -0.23 -19.57
N LEU A 431 -22.27 -0.54 -19.86
CA LEU A 431 -23.41 0.23 -19.36
C LEU A 431 -24.13 -0.53 -18.24
N LEU A 432 -24.03 -0.02 -17.02
CA LEU A 432 -24.76 -0.46 -15.85
C LEU A 432 -26.02 0.40 -15.68
N SER A 433 -27.06 0.09 -16.47
CA SER A 433 -28.35 0.77 -16.42
C SER A 433 -29.18 0.33 -15.20
N SER A 434 -30.11 1.16 -14.74
CA SER A 434 -31.01 0.80 -13.64
C SER A 434 -31.93 -0.39 -13.96
N GLU A 435 -32.22 -0.63 -15.24
CA GLU A 435 -33.03 -1.75 -15.71
C GLU A 435 -32.25 -3.07 -15.64
N ASN A 436 -30.99 -3.07 -16.11
CA ASN A 436 -30.18 -4.29 -16.15
C ASN A 436 -29.63 -4.62 -14.75
N THR A 437 -29.15 -3.62 -14.01
CA THR A 437 -28.53 -3.86 -12.69
C THR A 437 -29.51 -4.38 -11.65
N ARG A 438 -30.77 -3.92 -11.66
CA ARG A 438 -31.82 -4.43 -10.77
C ARG A 438 -32.09 -5.91 -11.04
N THR A 439 -32.16 -6.32 -12.29
CA THR A 439 -32.44 -7.72 -12.65
C THR A 439 -31.22 -8.63 -12.40
N GLU A 440 -30.04 -8.19 -12.81
CA GLU A 440 -28.83 -9.03 -12.83
C GLU A 440 -28.06 -9.06 -11.50
N LEU A 441 -28.08 -7.96 -10.73
CA LEU A 441 -27.23 -7.81 -9.54
C LEU A 441 -28.01 -7.59 -8.25
N SER A 442 -29.31 -7.31 -8.30
CA SER A 442 -30.07 -6.78 -7.14
C SER A 442 -31.56 -7.12 -7.19
N SER A 443 -31.90 -8.28 -7.77
CA SER A 443 -33.30 -8.67 -8.00
C SER A 443 -34.05 -8.97 -6.71
N GLU A 444 -33.31 -9.29 -5.65
CA GLU A 444 -33.81 -9.55 -4.31
C GLU A 444 -33.91 -8.30 -3.42
N LEU A 445 -33.32 -7.18 -3.84
CA LEU A 445 -33.25 -5.96 -3.02
C LEU A 445 -34.52 -5.10 -3.15
N GLY A 446 -35.02 -4.63 -2.00
CA GLY A 446 -36.16 -3.74 -1.92
C GLY A 446 -35.85 -2.28 -2.28
N PHE A 447 -36.57 -1.36 -1.63
CA PHE A 447 -36.43 0.09 -1.81
C PHE A 447 -36.09 0.83 -0.52
N SER A 448 -35.81 0.12 0.57
CA SER A 448 -35.37 0.71 1.83
C SER A 448 -34.05 1.47 1.64
N LYS A 449 -33.72 2.39 2.56
CA LYS A 449 -32.42 3.08 2.55
C LYS A 449 -31.25 2.08 2.51
N ARG A 450 -31.30 1.05 3.35
CA ARG A 450 -30.28 0.00 3.41
C ARG A 450 -30.12 -0.73 2.08
N ASP A 451 -31.22 -1.16 1.47
CA ASP A 451 -31.18 -1.90 0.20
C ASP A 451 -30.65 -1.05 -0.94
N ARG A 452 -30.97 0.24 -0.96
CA ARG A 452 -30.42 1.19 -1.93
C ARG A 452 -28.92 1.36 -1.74
N ASP A 453 -28.46 1.52 -0.49
CA ASP A 453 -27.04 1.64 -0.18
C ASP A 453 -26.27 0.38 -0.63
N ILE A 454 -26.82 -0.83 -0.40
CA ILE A 454 -26.26 -2.10 -0.88
C ILE A 454 -26.24 -2.16 -2.41
N ASN A 455 -27.33 -1.79 -3.09
CA ASN A 455 -27.38 -1.77 -4.55
C ASN A 455 -26.30 -0.83 -5.15
N ILE A 456 -26.11 0.36 -4.57
CA ILE A 456 -25.04 1.28 -5.02
C ILE A 456 -23.66 0.67 -4.76
N ALA A 457 -23.44 0.05 -3.60
CA ALA A 457 -22.18 -0.63 -3.29
C ALA A 457 -21.86 -1.75 -4.28
N ARG A 458 -22.85 -2.58 -4.68
CA ARG A 458 -22.67 -3.63 -5.69
C ARG A 458 -22.30 -3.06 -7.07
N GLN A 459 -22.98 -2.00 -7.50
CA GLN A 459 -22.64 -1.34 -8.76
C GLN A 459 -21.25 -0.71 -8.72
N ALA A 460 -20.87 -0.09 -7.59
CA ALA A 460 -19.54 0.48 -7.40
C ALA A 460 -18.44 -0.58 -7.41
N PHE A 461 -18.69 -1.76 -6.85
CA PHE A 461 -17.76 -2.90 -6.91
C PHE A 461 -17.53 -3.33 -8.37
N VAL A 462 -18.60 -3.64 -9.11
CA VAL A 462 -18.49 -4.04 -10.54
C VAL A 462 -17.83 -2.94 -11.39
N ALA A 463 -18.22 -1.69 -11.19
CA ALA A 463 -17.64 -0.55 -11.91
C ALA A 463 -16.15 -0.35 -11.57
N GLY A 464 -15.75 -0.58 -10.31
CA GLY A 464 -14.36 -0.53 -9.88
C GLY A 464 -13.49 -1.59 -10.55
N GLU A 465 -13.97 -2.84 -10.63
CA GLU A 465 -13.27 -3.94 -11.30
C GLU A 465 -13.11 -3.68 -12.81
N LEU A 466 -14.17 -3.22 -13.47
CA LEU A 466 -14.13 -2.86 -14.89
C LEU A 466 -13.24 -1.64 -15.16
N THR A 467 -13.26 -0.65 -14.27
CA THR A 467 -12.36 0.51 -14.32
C THR A 467 -10.90 0.05 -14.21
N ARG A 468 -10.60 -0.89 -13.30
CA ARG A 468 -9.26 -1.49 -13.16
C ARG A 468 -8.81 -2.17 -14.46
N ALA A 469 -9.73 -2.83 -15.15
CA ALA A 469 -9.47 -3.51 -16.42
C ALA A 469 -9.30 -2.55 -17.62
N GLY A 470 -9.39 -1.23 -17.41
CA GLY A 470 -9.23 -0.24 -18.47
C GLY A 470 -10.51 0.11 -19.23
N ALA A 471 -11.69 -0.35 -18.77
CA ALA A 471 -12.96 -0.09 -19.43
C ALA A 471 -13.50 1.32 -19.15
N ALA A 472 -14.34 1.82 -20.06
CA ALA A 472 -15.20 2.97 -19.81
C ALA A 472 -16.55 2.48 -19.27
N VAL A 473 -16.83 2.78 -18.00
CA VAL A 473 -18.05 2.32 -17.32
C VAL A 473 -19.04 3.47 -17.20
N ILE A 474 -20.29 3.22 -17.55
CA ILE A 474 -21.39 4.18 -17.38
C ILE A 474 -22.39 3.58 -16.40
N VAL A 475 -22.63 4.26 -15.28
CA VAL A 475 -23.49 3.81 -14.19
C VAL A 475 -24.62 4.81 -14.05
N ALA A 476 -25.90 4.39 -14.14
CA ALA A 476 -27.05 5.32 -14.12
C ALA A 476 -28.16 5.01 -13.08
N PRO A 477 -27.83 4.80 -11.79
CA PRO A 477 -28.80 4.63 -10.73
C PRO A 477 -29.50 5.95 -10.37
N ILE A 478 -30.46 5.88 -9.44
CA ILE A 478 -31.01 7.09 -8.79
C ILE A 478 -30.02 7.65 -7.77
N ALA A 479 -29.33 6.78 -7.02
CA ALA A 479 -28.34 7.11 -5.98
C ALA A 479 -28.75 8.30 -5.08
N PRO A 480 -29.88 8.19 -4.34
CA PRO A 480 -30.49 9.33 -3.67
C PRO A 480 -29.68 9.88 -2.49
N TYR A 481 -28.82 9.09 -1.86
CA TYR A 481 -28.08 9.47 -0.65
C TYR A 481 -26.62 9.82 -0.98
N ALA A 482 -26.12 10.92 -0.43
CA ALA A 482 -24.76 11.41 -0.62
C ALA A 482 -23.71 10.42 -0.11
N ALA A 483 -23.96 9.80 1.05
CA ALA A 483 -23.05 8.82 1.64
C ALA A 483 -22.77 7.63 0.71
N ALA A 484 -23.80 7.12 0.03
CA ALA A 484 -23.65 6.01 -0.92
C ALA A 484 -22.86 6.43 -2.18
N ARG A 485 -23.07 7.66 -2.68
CA ARG A 485 -22.29 8.21 -3.81
C ARG A 485 -20.83 8.41 -3.45
N GLU A 486 -20.56 8.91 -2.24
CA GLU A 486 -19.18 9.10 -1.76
C GLU A 486 -18.46 7.76 -1.52
N ALA A 487 -19.17 6.76 -0.97
CA ALA A 487 -18.64 5.40 -0.87
C ALA A 487 -18.33 4.82 -2.27
N ALA A 488 -19.21 5.02 -3.26
CA ALA A 488 -18.96 4.59 -4.63
C ALA A 488 -17.73 5.30 -5.25
N ARG A 489 -17.61 6.62 -5.07
CA ARG A 489 -16.44 7.41 -5.47
C ARG A 489 -15.16 6.82 -4.86
N LYS A 490 -15.14 6.60 -3.54
CA LYS A 490 -14.00 6.03 -2.82
C LYS A 490 -13.61 4.64 -3.31
N THR A 491 -14.58 3.78 -3.64
CA THR A 491 -14.32 2.43 -4.16
C THR A 491 -13.71 2.49 -5.56
N ILE A 492 -14.29 3.28 -6.46
CA ILE A 492 -13.88 3.31 -7.88
C ILE A 492 -12.56 4.09 -8.07
N SER A 493 -12.37 5.19 -7.34
CA SER A 493 -11.16 6.01 -7.44
C SER A 493 -9.87 5.30 -6.99
N GLN A 494 -9.96 4.11 -6.39
CA GLN A 494 -8.81 3.25 -6.14
C GLN A 494 -8.22 2.67 -7.43
N PHE A 495 -9.00 2.57 -8.50
CA PHE A 495 -8.62 1.87 -9.73
C PHE A 495 -8.54 2.76 -10.97
N GLY A 496 -9.19 3.92 -10.97
CA GLY A 496 -9.17 4.85 -12.11
C GLY A 496 -10.01 6.10 -11.90
N GLY A 497 -10.42 6.73 -13.00
CA GLY A 497 -11.23 7.96 -12.97
C GLY A 497 -12.65 7.71 -12.46
N PHE A 498 -13.20 8.65 -11.69
CA PHE A 498 -14.62 8.68 -11.32
C PHE A 498 -15.17 10.08 -11.52
N TYR A 499 -16.31 10.18 -12.20
CA TYR A 499 -16.98 11.44 -12.47
C TYR A 499 -18.45 11.34 -12.07
N LEU A 500 -18.87 12.16 -11.11
CA LEU A 500 -20.27 12.28 -10.72
C LEU A 500 -20.97 13.29 -11.62
N VAL A 501 -21.93 12.82 -12.42
CA VAL A 501 -22.74 13.66 -13.29
C VAL A 501 -24.15 13.74 -12.73
N HIS A 502 -24.54 14.92 -12.25
CA HIS A 502 -25.87 15.17 -11.72
C HIS A 502 -26.83 15.55 -12.84
N VAL A 503 -27.81 14.69 -13.11
CA VAL A 503 -28.92 14.97 -14.03
C VAL A 503 -30.03 15.67 -13.24
N SER A 504 -29.93 16.99 -13.16
CA SER A 504 -30.72 17.87 -12.28
C SER A 504 -32.08 18.28 -12.84
N THR A 505 -32.68 17.42 -13.66
CA THR A 505 -34.01 17.64 -14.24
C THR A 505 -35.03 17.85 -13.13
N PRO A 506 -35.82 18.95 -13.13
CA PRO A 506 -36.81 19.22 -12.09
C PRO A 506 -37.83 18.08 -11.94
N LEU A 507 -38.33 17.88 -10.71
CA LEU A 507 -39.28 16.81 -10.40
C LEU A 507 -40.57 16.94 -11.22
N GLU A 508 -41.07 18.16 -11.40
CA GLU A 508 -42.28 18.43 -12.17
C GLU A 508 -42.14 17.95 -13.62
N GLU A 509 -40.96 18.14 -14.19
CA GLU A 509 -40.67 17.65 -15.54
C GLU A 509 -40.49 16.13 -15.56
N CYS A 510 -39.83 15.56 -14.56
CA CYS A 510 -39.70 14.10 -14.43
C CYS A 510 -41.07 13.42 -14.39
N ILE A 511 -42.03 13.99 -13.65
CA ILE A 511 -43.41 13.49 -13.57
C ILE A 511 -44.10 13.57 -14.94
N LYS A 512 -43.93 14.67 -15.70
CA LYS A 512 -44.52 14.81 -17.04
C LYS A 512 -43.96 13.81 -18.05
N ARG A 513 -42.70 13.42 -17.88
CA ARG A 513 -41.97 12.52 -18.79
C ARG A 513 -42.14 11.04 -18.46
N ASP A 514 -42.73 10.72 -17.32
CA ASP A 514 -42.97 9.35 -16.88
C ASP A 514 -44.08 8.70 -17.72
N ARG A 515 -43.65 7.81 -18.62
CA ARG A 515 -44.55 7.05 -19.49
C ARG A 515 -45.00 5.73 -18.86
N ASP A 516 -44.32 5.28 -17.81
CA ASP A 516 -44.58 4.01 -17.14
C ASP A 516 -45.58 4.18 -15.97
N GLY A 517 -45.99 5.43 -15.71
CA GLY A 517 -46.97 5.78 -14.68
C GLY A 517 -46.47 5.52 -13.25
N ILE A 518 -45.16 5.40 -13.06
CA ILE A 518 -44.54 5.02 -11.79
C ILE A 518 -44.76 6.10 -10.72
N TYR A 519 -44.63 7.38 -11.06
CA TYR A 519 -44.93 8.49 -10.14
C TYR A 519 -46.41 8.54 -9.77
N GLU A 520 -47.33 8.20 -10.69
CA GLU A 520 -48.76 8.17 -10.39
C GLU A 520 -49.10 7.03 -9.42
N ARG A 521 -48.53 5.84 -9.67
CA ARG A 521 -48.67 4.67 -8.77
C ARG A 521 -48.07 4.94 -7.39
N ALA A 522 -46.93 5.62 -7.33
CA ALA A 522 -46.34 6.06 -6.07
C ALA A 522 -47.25 7.04 -5.32
N LYS A 523 -47.82 8.05 -6.00
CA LYS A 523 -48.80 8.99 -5.40
C LYS A 523 -50.06 8.30 -4.87
N LYS A 524 -50.48 7.19 -5.49
CA LYS A 524 -51.60 6.35 -5.03
C LYS A 524 -51.24 5.43 -3.86
N GLY A 525 -49.97 5.44 -3.41
CA GLY A 525 -49.47 4.59 -2.32
C GLY A 525 -49.17 3.15 -2.72
N GLU A 526 -49.23 2.82 -4.02
CA GLU A 526 -48.94 1.47 -4.54
C GLU A 526 -47.43 1.15 -4.51
N ILE A 527 -46.58 2.17 -4.57
CA ILE A 527 -45.13 2.07 -4.46
C ILE A 527 -44.69 2.92 -3.27
N LYS A 528 -44.29 2.28 -2.18
CA LYS A 528 -43.83 2.97 -0.97
C LYS A 528 -42.38 3.44 -1.12
N GLU A 529 -42.03 4.47 -0.36
CA GLU A 529 -40.67 5.03 -0.28
C GLU A 529 -40.13 5.53 -1.64
N PHE A 530 -40.99 6.07 -2.53
CA PHE A 530 -40.54 6.48 -3.85
C PHE A 530 -39.71 7.77 -3.79
N THR A 531 -38.55 7.77 -4.45
CA THR A 531 -37.61 8.90 -4.41
C THR A 531 -38.20 10.16 -5.05
N GLY A 532 -38.13 11.29 -4.35
CA GLY A 532 -38.68 12.57 -4.79
C GLY A 532 -40.16 12.77 -4.43
N LEU A 533 -40.81 11.77 -3.83
CA LEU A 533 -42.14 11.87 -3.22
C LEU A 533 -42.05 11.56 -1.73
N ASP A 534 -41.93 10.27 -1.38
CA ASP A 534 -41.95 9.79 0.01
C ASP A 534 -40.55 9.57 0.59
N ALA A 535 -39.55 9.39 -0.28
CA ALA A 535 -38.13 9.27 0.10
C ALA A 535 -37.31 10.45 -0.45
N PRO A 536 -36.32 10.96 0.31
CA PRO A 536 -35.55 12.13 -0.09
C PRO A 536 -34.62 11.83 -1.27
N TYR A 537 -34.31 12.89 -2.02
CA TYR A 537 -33.18 12.92 -2.95
C TYR A 537 -32.21 14.01 -2.48
N GLU A 538 -31.07 13.60 -1.94
CA GLU A 538 -30.03 14.53 -1.49
C GLU A 538 -29.27 15.04 -2.72
N VAL A 539 -29.56 16.28 -3.12
CA VAL A 539 -28.96 16.94 -4.29
C VAL A 539 -27.42 16.93 -4.15
N PRO A 540 -26.66 16.44 -5.15
CA PRO A 540 -25.21 16.48 -5.13
C PRO A 540 -24.66 17.91 -5.00
N THR A 541 -23.78 18.14 -4.03
CA THR A 541 -23.04 19.41 -3.85
C THR A 541 -21.64 19.38 -4.45
N ASN A 542 -21.14 18.20 -4.81
CA ASN A 542 -19.80 17.92 -5.32
C ASN A 542 -19.84 17.14 -6.65
N ALA A 543 -20.81 17.43 -7.51
CA ALA A 543 -20.87 16.86 -8.85
C ALA A 543 -19.76 17.46 -9.73
N ASP A 544 -19.12 16.61 -10.53
CA ASP A 544 -18.09 17.00 -11.50
C ASP A 544 -18.73 17.72 -12.71
N LEU A 545 -19.99 17.39 -13.02
CA LEU A 545 -20.82 18.06 -14.01
C LEU A 545 -22.30 18.02 -13.58
N THR A 546 -23.05 19.10 -13.84
CA THR A 546 -24.51 19.13 -13.65
C THR A 546 -25.19 19.45 -14.98
N VAL A 547 -26.17 18.63 -15.36
CA VAL A 547 -26.90 18.72 -16.64
C VAL A 547 -28.40 18.77 -16.39
N ASP A 548 -29.11 19.62 -17.14
CA ASP A 548 -30.57 19.79 -17.02
C ASP A 548 -31.22 19.66 -18.40
N ILE A 549 -31.96 18.56 -18.62
CA ILE A 549 -32.54 18.28 -19.94
C ILE A 549 -33.68 19.22 -20.33
N THR A 550 -34.14 20.09 -19.43
CA THR A 550 -35.09 21.16 -19.77
C THR A 550 -34.41 22.34 -20.46
N LYS A 551 -33.10 22.48 -20.27
CA LYS A 551 -32.28 23.57 -20.80
C LYS A 551 -31.36 23.12 -21.92
N GLN A 552 -31.01 21.83 -21.94
CA GLN A 552 -30.15 21.26 -22.97
C GLN A 552 -30.65 19.91 -23.48
N SER A 553 -30.30 19.60 -24.72
CA SER A 553 -30.57 18.31 -25.33
C SER A 553 -29.68 17.20 -24.75
N VAL A 554 -30.08 15.94 -24.96
CA VAL A 554 -29.23 14.78 -24.62
C VAL A 554 -27.87 14.85 -25.32
N SER A 555 -27.84 15.30 -26.58
CA SER A 555 -26.60 15.44 -27.35
C SER A 555 -25.66 16.47 -26.72
N GLN A 556 -26.18 17.62 -26.28
CA GLN A 556 -25.39 18.64 -25.57
C GLN A 556 -24.85 18.11 -24.23
N ALA A 557 -25.68 17.41 -23.46
CA ALA A 557 -25.23 16.80 -22.20
C ALA A 557 -24.12 15.74 -22.43
N VAL A 558 -24.24 14.91 -23.47
CA VAL A 558 -23.18 13.96 -23.83
C VAL A 558 -21.91 14.68 -24.25
N HIS A 559 -22.02 15.74 -25.06
CA HIS A 559 -20.86 16.53 -25.48
C HIS A 559 -20.12 17.17 -24.29
N GLU A 560 -20.83 17.71 -23.31
CA GLU A 560 -20.22 18.23 -22.07
C GLU A 560 -19.47 17.16 -21.28
N ILE A 561 -20.01 15.92 -21.22
CA ILE A 561 -19.33 14.79 -20.60
C ILE A 561 -18.06 14.42 -21.37
N ILE A 562 -18.10 14.42 -22.71
CA ILE A 562 -16.93 14.14 -23.55
C ILE A 562 -15.85 15.21 -23.35
N LEU A 563 -16.21 16.50 -23.32
CA LEU A 563 -15.27 17.60 -23.05
C LEU A 563 -14.62 17.48 -21.66
N LEU A 564 -15.37 17.02 -20.65
CA LEU A 564 -14.83 16.74 -19.32
C LEU A 564 -13.77 15.63 -19.37
N LEU A 565 -14.04 14.55 -20.10
CA LEU A 565 -13.10 13.44 -20.28
C LEU A 565 -11.88 13.83 -21.13
N GLU A 566 -12.07 14.67 -22.15
CA GLU A 566 -11.00 15.18 -23.02
C GLU A 566 -10.06 16.10 -22.26
N LYS A 567 -10.61 17.04 -21.48
CA LYS A 567 -9.84 17.93 -20.58
C LYS A 567 -8.92 17.14 -19.66
N ASP A 568 -9.38 15.98 -19.18
CA ASP A 568 -8.59 15.11 -18.34
C ASP A 568 -7.69 14.15 -19.14
N GLY A 569 -7.81 14.03 -20.46
CA GLY A 569 -6.96 13.19 -21.31
C GLY A 569 -7.38 11.71 -21.35
N TYR A 570 -8.63 11.40 -21.04
CA TYR A 570 -9.18 10.04 -21.22
C TYR A 570 -9.63 9.78 -22.66
N VAL A 571 -10.11 10.81 -23.36
CA VAL A 571 -10.53 10.77 -24.77
C VAL A 571 -9.83 11.90 -25.54
N GLY A 572 -9.86 11.84 -26.88
CA GLY A 572 -9.12 12.77 -27.75
C GLY A 572 -7.73 12.25 -28.16
N SER A 573 -7.16 12.83 -29.21
CA SER A 573 -5.82 12.48 -29.69
C SER A 573 -4.74 13.00 -28.72
N ALA A 574 -3.92 12.08 -28.22
CA ALA A 574 -2.78 12.40 -27.36
C ALA A 574 -1.63 13.07 -28.13
#